data_AF-A0A7X8WLI1-F1
#
_entry.id   AF-A0A7X8WLI1-F1
#
_cell.length_a   1.000
_cell.length_b   1.000
_cell.length_c   1.000
_cell.angle_alpha   90.00
_cell.angle_beta   90.00
_cell.angle_gamma   90.00
#
_symmetry.space_group_name_H-M   'P 1'
#
loop_
_entity.id
_entity.type
_entity.pdbx_description
1 polymer ?
#
loop_
_entity_poly.entity_id
_entity_poly.type
_entity_poly.pdbx_seq_one_letter_code
_entity_poly.pdbx_strand_id
1 'polypeptide(L)'
;MITFWQQENHTVINRSEKELDSSLNTWIDVRSVTREDIRILEEEYHIEQEDILDILDQDELSRVEREDNYTLIIMRLPVFIADNDISYFTLPVGIVIMKNIIITICWTDS
;
A
#
# COMPACT_ATOMS: atom_id res chain seq x y z
N MET A 1 3.18 -2.19 9.33
CA MET A 1 1.91 -2.49 10.03
C MET A 1 0.78 -2.51 9.01
N ILE A 2 0.12 -3.66 8.88
CA ILE A 2 -1.01 -3.88 7.98
C ILE A 2 -2.33 -3.63 8.72
N THR A 3 -3.23 -2.86 8.10
CA THR A 3 -4.61 -2.62 8.57
C THR A 3 -5.59 -3.02 7.48
N PHE A 4 -6.68 -3.70 7.85
CA PHE A 4 -7.68 -4.16 6.90
C PHE A 4 -8.98 -3.38 7.02
N TRP A 5 -9.55 -3.07 5.87
CA TRP A 5 -10.82 -2.37 5.74
C TRP A 5 -11.70 -3.08 4.71
N GLN A 6 -12.99 -3.25 5.00
CA GLN A 6 -13.93 -3.85 4.04
C GLN A 6 -15.09 -2.91 3.74
N GLN A 7 -15.55 -2.96 2.49
CA GLN A 7 -16.70 -2.19 2.05
C GLN A 7 -18.00 -2.94 2.36
N GLU A 8 -18.85 -2.36 3.21
CA GLU A 8 -20.19 -2.86 3.55
C GLU A 8 -21.19 -1.71 3.42
N ASN A 9 -22.30 -1.93 2.69
CA ASN A 9 -23.36 -0.92 2.51
C ASN A 9 -22.83 0.48 2.13
N HIS A 10 -21.90 0.53 1.16
CA HIS A 10 -21.22 1.75 0.70
C HIS A 10 -20.33 2.46 1.74
N THR A 11 -20.08 1.86 2.89
CA THR A 11 -19.18 2.37 3.93
C THR A 11 -17.95 1.48 4.03
N VAL A 12 -16.81 2.04 4.41
CA VAL A 12 -15.58 1.30 4.66
C VAL A 12 -15.40 1.15 6.16
N ILE A 13 -15.27 -0.09 6.64
CA ILE A 13 -15.16 -0.42 8.06
C ILE A 13 -13.89 -1.20 8.35
N ASN A 14 -13.27 -0.91 9.50
CA ASN A 14 -12.09 -1.64 9.94
C ASN A 14 -12.48 -3.08 10.35
N ARG A 15 -11.66 -4.07 9.95
CA ARG A 15 -11.86 -5.48 10.28
C ARG A 15 -10.55 -6.10 10.74
N SER A 16 -10.65 -7.12 11.60
CA SER A 16 -9.51 -7.99 11.84
C SER A 16 -9.36 -8.98 10.68
N GLU A 17 -8.14 -9.45 10.46
CA GLU A 17 -7.83 -10.42 9.38
C GLU A 17 -8.71 -11.67 9.42
N LYS A 18 -9.03 -12.16 10.63
CA LYS A 18 -9.86 -13.37 10.84
C LYS A 18 -11.33 -13.19 10.48
N GLU A 19 -11.78 -11.94 10.37
CA GLU A 19 -13.17 -11.57 10.10
C GLU A 19 -13.39 -11.16 8.64
N LEU A 20 -12.35 -11.25 7.80
CA LEU A 20 -12.45 -10.85 6.40
C LEU A 20 -13.39 -11.76 5.62
N ASP A 21 -14.37 -11.15 4.96
CA ASP A 21 -15.20 -11.83 3.98
C ASP A 21 -14.58 -11.66 2.58
N SER A 22 -14.10 -12.77 2.01
CA SER A 22 -13.49 -12.81 0.67
C SER A 22 -14.40 -12.33 -0.47
N SER A 23 -15.71 -12.25 -0.26
CA SER A 23 -16.68 -11.79 -1.26
C SER A 23 -16.82 -10.26 -1.31
N LEU A 24 -16.30 -9.55 -0.32
CA LEU A 24 -16.37 -8.08 -0.23
C LEU A 24 -15.14 -7.41 -0.85
N ASN A 25 -15.28 -6.13 -1.16
CA ASN A 25 -14.13 -5.31 -1.55
C ASN A 25 -13.32 -4.97 -0.30
N THR A 26 -12.01 -5.19 -0.37
CA THR A 26 -11.09 -4.99 0.75
C THR A 26 -10.05 -3.93 0.38
N TRP A 27 -9.81 -2.98 1.28
CA TRP A 27 -8.66 -2.10 1.23
C TRP A 27 -7.69 -2.51 2.35
N ILE A 28 -6.46 -2.78 1.94
CA ILE A 28 -5.35 -3.13 2.82
C ILE A 28 -4.41 -1.93 2.87
N ASP A 29 -4.20 -1.40 4.07
CA ASP A 29 -3.37 -0.23 4.31
C ASP A 29 -2.10 -0.65 5.04
N VAL A 30 -0.97 -0.60 4.33
CA VAL A 30 0.34 -1.02 4.82
C VAL A 30 1.22 0.20 5.02
N ARG A 31 1.45 0.54 6.28
CA ARG A 31 2.27 1.70 6.68
C ARG A 31 3.48 1.26 7.47
N SER A 32 4.57 2.04 7.40
CA SER A 32 5.79 1.75 8.16
C SER A 32 6.22 0.29 7.96
N VAL A 33 6.42 -0.07 6.69
CA VAL A 33 6.61 -1.44 6.22
C VAL A 33 7.77 -2.11 6.95
N THR A 34 7.50 -3.27 7.55
CA THR A 34 8.50 -4.14 8.18
C THR A 34 8.87 -5.30 7.26
N ARG A 35 9.95 -6.03 7.58
CA ARG A 35 10.32 -7.24 6.83
C ARG A 35 9.22 -8.30 6.81
N GLU A 36 8.45 -8.42 7.89
CA GLU A 36 7.33 -9.36 7.93
C GLU A 36 6.17 -8.89 7.05
N ASP A 37 5.91 -7.58 7.00
CA ASP A 37 4.89 -7.03 6.08
C ASP A 37 5.27 -7.30 4.62
N ILE A 38 6.54 -7.14 4.23
CA ILE A 38 7.03 -7.48 2.88
C ILE A 38 6.77 -8.95 2.58
N ARG A 39 7.11 -9.84 3.52
CA ARG A 39 6.91 -11.27 3.36
C ARG A 39 5.43 -11.64 3.18
N ILE A 40 4.52 -11.00 3.94
CA ILE A 40 3.07 -11.20 3.79
C ILE A 40 2.60 -10.72 2.40
N LEU A 41 3.06 -9.56 1.94
CA LEU A 41 2.71 -9.03 0.62
C LEU A 41 3.19 -9.94 -0.53
N GLU A 42 4.35 -10.54 -0.39
CA GLU A 42 4.92 -11.49 -1.34
C GLU A 42 4.19 -12.85 -1.28
N GLU A 43 4.06 -13.46 -0.10
CA GLU A 43 3.54 -14.82 0.06
C GLU A 43 2.01 -14.91 -0.14
N GLU A 44 1.25 -13.96 0.41
CA GLU A 44 -0.23 -14.02 0.45
C GLU A 44 -0.89 -13.25 -0.71
N TYR A 45 -0.25 -12.17 -1.17
CA TYR A 45 -0.79 -11.31 -2.22
C TYR A 45 -0.04 -11.42 -3.55
N HIS A 46 1.07 -12.17 -3.58
CA HIS A 46 1.85 -12.41 -4.79
C HIS A 46 2.29 -11.13 -5.49
N ILE A 47 2.64 -10.11 -4.71
CA ILE A 47 3.29 -8.90 -5.20
C ILE A 47 4.78 -9.20 -5.28
N GLU A 48 5.38 -8.91 -6.44
CA GLU A 48 6.81 -9.11 -6.62
C GLU A 48 7.61 -8.30 -5.60
N GLN A 49 8.65 -8.92 -5.03
CA GLN A 49 9.46 -8.25 -4.02
C GLN A 49 10.12 -6.98 -4.57
N GLU A 50 10.52 -6.99 -5.84
CA GLU A 50 11.11 -5.85 -6.54
C GLU A 50 10.15 -4.65 -6.54
N ASP A 51 8.87 -4.86 -6.85
CA ASP A 51 7.85 -3.81 -6.82
C ASP A 51 7.66 -3.22 -5.42
N ILE A 52 7.69 -4.06 -4.38
CA ILE A 52 7.60 -3.58 -2.99
C ILE A 52 8.81 -2.71 -2.65
N LEU A 53 10.00 -3.09 -3.11
CA LEU A 53 11.22 -2.33 -2.86
C LEU A 53 11.23 -1.00 -3.63
N ASP A 54 10.76 -0.98 -4.88
CA ASP A 54 10.60 0.25 -5.66
C ASP A 54 9.64 1.22 -4.98
N ILE A 55 8.50 0.73 -4.45
CA ILE A 55 7.57 1.56 -3.68
C ILE A 55 8.23 2.20 -2.44
N LEU A 56 9.20 1.51 -1.83
CA LEU A 56 9.89 1.97 -0.63
C LEU A 56 11.12 2.84 -0.92
N ASP A 57 11.54 2.96 -2.18
CA ASP A 57 12.63 3.83 -2.59
C ASP A 57 12.16 5.29 -2.69
N GLN A 58 12.72 6.16 -1.85
CA GLN A 58 12.35 7.58 -1.80
C GLN A 58 12.61 8.34 -3.10
N ASP A 59 13.53 7.84 -3.92
CA ASP A 59 13.90 8.42 -5.22
C ASP A 59 13.04 7.90 -6.37
N GLU A 60 12.12 6.96 -6.11
CA GLU A 60 11.28 6.35 -7.13
C GLU A 60 10.33 7.33 -7.81
N LEU A 61 10.11 7.13 -9.11
CA LEU A 61 9.28 7.97 -9.95
C LEU A 61 7.84 7.45 -10.05
N SER A 62 6.92 8.38 -10.29
CA SER A 62 5.52 7.99 -10.50
C SER A 62 5.33 7.31 -11.83
N ARG A 63 4.66 6.16 -11.81
CA ARG A 63 4.41 5.33 -12.99
C ARG A 63 3.20 4.42 -12.77
N VAL A 64 2.71 3.86 -13.87
CA VAL A 64 1.68 2.81 -13.87
C VAL A 64 2.26 1.61 -14.60
N GLU A 65 2.24 0.47 -13.93
CA GLU A 65 2.73 -0.80 -14.43
C GLU A 65 1.63 -1.84 -14.35
N ARG A 66 1.58 -2.71 -15.35
CA ARG A 66 0.58 -3.76 -15.43
C ARG A 66 1.30 -5.10 -15.43
N GLU A 67 1.20 -5.76 -14.29
CA GLU A 67 1.66 -7.12 -14.10
C GLU A 67 0.56 -8.12 -14.46
N ASP A 68 0.91 -9.40 -14.44
CA ASP A 68 -0.03 -10.49 -14.75
C ASP A 68 -1.21 -10.55 -13.77
N ASN A 69 -0.95 -10.29 -12.48
CA ASN A 69 -1.92 -10.48 -11.40
C ASN A 69 -2.46 -9.18 -10.78
N TYR A 70 -1.80 -8.05 -11.02
CA TYR A 70 -2.17 -6.76 -10.46
C TYR A 70 -1.75 -5.60 -11.36
N THR A 71 -2.32 -4.43 -11.09
CA THR A 71 -1.82 -3.16 -11.61
C THR A 71 -1.14 -2.42 -10.49
N LEU A 72 0.12 -2.03 -10.69
CA LEU A 72 0.87 -1.20 -9.77
C LEU A 72 0.79 0.26 -10.23
N ILE A 73 0.50 1.15 -9.29
CA ILE A 73 0.62 2.59 -9.47
C ILE A 73 1.54 3.11 -8.39
N ILE A 74 2.67 3.69 -8.78
CA ILE A 74 3.52 4.45 -7.86
C ILE A 74 3.19 5.92 -8.06
N MET A 75 2.85 6.61 -6.97
CA MET A 75 2.56 8.04 -7.01
C MET A 75 3.31 8.81 -5.93
N ARG A 76 3.78 10.02 -6.25
CA ARG A 76 4.45 10.89 -5.28
C ARG A 76 3.41 11.70 -4.49
N LEU A 77 3.36 11.46 -3.19
CA LEU A 77 2.44 12.09 -2.25
C LEU A 77 3.18 13.20 -1.48
N PRO A 78 2.64 14.43 -1.41
CA PRO A 78 3.28 15.52 -0.66
C PRO A 78 3.26 15.25 0.84
N VAL A 79 4.38 15.49 1.49
CA VAL A 79 4.59 15.30 2.94
C VAL A 79 5.14 16.59 3.53
N PHE A 80 4.68 16.91 4.74
CA PHE A 80 5.17 18.03 5.52
C PHE A 80 5.81 17.54 6.83
N ILE A 81 7.05 17.92 7.08
CA ILE A 81 7.76 17.65 8.34
C ILE A 81 8.35 18.96 8.86
N ALA A 82 7.80 19.48 9.95
CA ALA A 82 8.15 20.82 10.47
C ALA A 82 9.63 20.96 10.84
N ASP A 83 10.24 19.90 11.38
CA ASP A 83 11.60 19.93 11.92
C ASP A 83 12.69 19.54 10.90
N ASN A 84 12.33 19.35 9.62
CA ASN A 84 13.30 19.09 8.55
C ASN A 84 13.80 20.39 7.91
N ASP A 85 15.06 20.41 7.47
CA ASP A 85 15.67 21.52 6.71
C ASP A 85 14.86 21.89 5.45
N ILE A 86 14.27 20.88 4.79
CA ILE A 86 13.27 21.05 3.73
C ILE A 86 11.96 20.47 4.25
N SER A 87 11.07 21.35 4.71
CA SER A 87 9.84 20.93 5.38
C SER A 87 8.78 20.36 4.45
N TYR A 88 8.85 20.64 3.15
CA TYR A 88 7.94 20.10 2.13
C TYR A 88 8.71 19.27 1.11
N PHE A 89 8.35 18.01 0.99
CA PHE A 89 8.89 17.10 -0.01
C PHE A 89 7.80 16.09 -0.40
N THR A 90 8.15 15.10 -1.21
CA THR A 90 7.21 14.04 -1.61
C THR A 90 7.80 12.69 -1.36
N LEU A 91 6.98 11.72 -0.95
CA LEU A 91 7.36 10.32 -0.84
C LEU A 91 6.52 9.47 -1.80
N PRO A 92 7.04 8.34 -2.30
CA PRO A 92 6.25 7.38 -3.05
C PRO A 92 5.16 6.75 -2.17
N VAL A 93 4.03 6.47 -2.80
CA VAL A 93 3.01 5.55 -2.31
C VAL A 93 2.71 4.58 -3.42
N GLY A 94 2.78 3.30 -3.10
CA GLY A 94 2.35 2.22 -3.98
C GLY A 94 0.87 1.96 -3.81
N ILE A 95 0.14 1.88 -4.91
CA ILE A 95 -1.25 1.45 -4.98
C ILE A 95 -1.29 0.23 -5.87
N VAL A 96 -1.50 -0.92 -5.26
CA VAL A 96 -1.64 -2.19 -5.95
C VAL A 96 -3.13 -2.49 -6.09
N ILE A 97 -3.59 -2.64 -7.32
CA ILE A 97 -4.99 -2.91 -7.64
C ILE A 97 -5.11 -4.33 -8.18
N MET A 98 -5.88 -5.14 -7.46
CA MET A 98 -6.28 -6.49 -7.81
C MET A 98 -7.80 -6.55 -7.90
N LYS A 99 -8.36 -7.71 -8.26
CA LYS A 99 -9.80 -7.93 -8.51
C LYS A 99 -10.76 -7.20 -7.55
N ASN A 100 -10.75 -7.55 -6.27
CA ASN A 100 -11.58 -6.95 -5.21
C ASN A 100 -10.72 -6.39 -4.06
N ILE A 101 -9.42 -6.21 -4.30
CA ILE A 101 -8.46 -5.79 -3.28
C ILE A 101 -7.69 -4.58 -3.80
N ILE A 102 -7.61 -3.55 -2.97
CA ILE A 102 -6.67 -2.45 -3.16
C ILE A 102 -5.68 -2.51 -1.99
N ILE A 103 -4.39 -2.45 -2.28
CA ILE A 103 -3.33 -2.40 -1.26
C ILE A 103 -2.60 -1.07 -1.42
N THR A 104 -2.57 -0.25 -0.38
CA THR A 104 -1.74 0.95 -0.31
C THR A 104 -0.52 0.67 0.55
N ILE A 105 0.66 0.98 0.02
CA ILE A 105 1.94 0.72 0.69
C ILE A 105 2.70 2.03 0.79
N CYS A 106 3.09 2.43 2.00
CA CYS A 106 3.87 3.64 2.22
C CYS A 106 4.93 3.48 3.32
N TRP A 107 6.02 4.22 3.18
CA TRP A 107 7.17 4.14 4.10
C TRP A 107 6.87 4.66 5.52
N THR A 108 5.92 5.58 5.68
CA THR A 108 5.63 6.23 6.96
C THR A 108 4.15 6.60 7.09
N ASP A 109 3.70 6.79 8.33
CA ASP A 109 2.44 7.43 8.69
C ASP A 109 2.81 8.76 9.35
N SER A 110 2.30 9.87 8.81
CA SER A 110 2.71 11.22 9.22
C SER A 110 2.33 11.55 10.66
#